data_AF-A0A962H1M0-F1
#
_entry.id   AF-A0A962H1M0-F1
#
_cell.length_a   1.000
_cell.length_b   1.000
_cell.length_c   1.000
_cell.angle_alpha   90.00
_cell.angle_beta   90.00
_cell.angle_gamma   90.00
#
_symmetry.space_group_name_H-M   'P 1'
#
loop_
_entity.id
_entity.type
_entity.pdbx_description
1 polymer ?
#
loop_
_entity_poly.entity_id
_entity_poly.type
_entity_poly.pdbx_seq_one_letter_code
_entity_poly.pdbx_strand_id
1 'polypeptide(L)'
;LPFSKPLNTPSGPTFARFRLSTDSVGACAVAGLASNGEVEDYVVDVRRIDLGDLPDTGAGSGSGNYQTLIADGGPQHDIVPGLFMGASVDNEADGQPSVNADGDDAIGTPDDEDGVNLTDLDDIQAGPHTVRVTATNTTGNAARICGFIDLNADGDFSDAGESASVPVPNGSSNLQFPLVFGPVEPGSPLSSYARFRLSTASTPCSPAGAEADGEVEDYVVR
;
A
#
# COMPACT_ATOMS: atom_id res chain seq x y z
N LEU A 1 7.04 -12.55 -21.87
CA LEU A 1 5.80 -13.31 -21.57
C LEU A 1 5.18 -12.67 -20.34
N PRO A 2 4.09 -11.89 -20.46
CA PRO A 2 3.39 -11.41 -19.28
C PRO A 2 2.59 -12.57 -18.67
N PHE A 3 2.76 -12.79 -17.36
CA PHE A 3 1.91 -13.68 -16.57
C PHE A 3 1.53 -12.94 -15.29
N SER A 4 0.27 -13.04 -14.88
CA SER A 4 -0.20 -12.57 -13.59
C SER A 4 -0.26 -13.75 -12.62
N LYS A 5 0.19 -13.55 -11.38
CA LYS A 5 -0.12 -14.48 -10.29
C LYS A 5 -1.61 -14.33 -9.94
N PRO A 6 -2.29 -15.40 -9.50
CA PRO A 6 -3.57 -15.24 -8.81
C PRO A 6 -3.42 -14.33 -7.58
N LEU A 7 -4.45 -13.53 -7.31
CA LEU A 7 -4.55 -12.79 -6.05
C LEU A 7 -4.48 -13.75 -4.86
N ASN A 8 -3.94 -13.32 -3.72
CA ASN A 8 -3.81 -14.14 -2.52
C ASN A 8 -2.92 -15.40 -2.66
N THR A 9 -2.09 -15.48 -3.71
CA THR A 9 -1.05 -16.50 -3.77
C THR A 9 -0.11 -16.32 -2.56
N PRO A 10 0.11 -17.35 -1.73
CA PRO A 10 0.97 -17.23 -0.55
C PRO A 10 2.36 -16.69 -0.90
N SER A 11 2.85 -15.75 -0.11
CA SER A 11 4.20 -15.22 -0.27
C SER A 11 5.26 -16.30 -0.03
N GLY A 12 6.37 -16.22 -0.76
CA GLY A 12 7.53 -17.09 -0.60
C GLY A 12 8.00 -17.76 -1.89
N PRO A 13 9.00 -18.66 -1.77
CA PRO A 13 9.65 -19.23 -2.94
C PRO A 13 8.74 -20.24 -3.63
N THR A 14 8.67 -20.10 -4.95
CA THR A 14 8.12 -21.07 -5.89
C THR A 14 9.11 -21.29 -7.02
N PHE A 15 8.70 -22.01 -8.06
CA PHE A 15 9.56 -22.38 -9.17
C PHE A 15 8.98 -21.95 -10.51
N ALA A 16 9.80 -21.32 -11.34
CA ALA A 16 9.49 -21.01 -12.73
C ALA A 16 10.27 -21.95 -13.65
N ARG A 17 9.63 -22.38 -14.75
CA ARG A 17 10.26 -23.18 -15.80
C ARG A 17 10.11 -22.48 -17.14
N PHE A 18 11.22 -22.27 -17.82
CA PHE A 18 11.27 -21.75 -19.19
C PHE A 18 11.74 -22.85 -20.13
N ARG A 19 11.09 -22.95 -21.29
CA ARG A 19 11.46 -23.90 -22.35
C ARG A 19 11.63 -23.15 -23.65
N LEU A 20 12.75 -23.39 -24.33
CA LEU A 20 13.04 -22.89 -25.67
C LEU A 20 13.25 -24.09 -26.57
N SER A 21 12.57 -24.16 -27.72
CA SER A 21 12.73 -25.20 -28.73
C SER A 21 12.28 -24.69 -30.09
N THR A 22 12.74 -25.30 -31.18
CA THR A 22 12.23 -25.01 -32.54
C THR A 22 11.05 -25.88 -32.93
N ASP A 23 10.62 -26.81 -32.08
CA ASP A 23 9.45 -27.64 -32.34
C ASP A 23 8.20 -26.75 -32.50
N SER A 24 7.32 -27.10 -33.43
CA SER A 24 6.03 -26.40 -33.60
C SER A 24 4.90 -27.04 -32.78
N VAL A 25 5.12 -28.26 -32.26
CA VAL A 25 4.17 -29.01 -31.43
C VAL A 25 4.94 -29.64 -30.27
N GLY A 26 4.46 -29.44 -29.04
CA GLY A 26 5.08 -30.01 -27.83
C GLY A 26 6.28 -29.22 -27.27
N ALA A 27 6.82 -28.26 -28.04
CA ALA A 27 7.95 -27.39 -27.66
C ALA A 27 7.82 -26.75 -26.26
N CYS A 28 6.61 -26.26 -25.96
CA CYS A 28 6.30 -25.56 -24.71
C CYS A 28 5.37 -26.36 -23.78
N ALA A 29 5.27 -27.68 -23.97
CA ALA A 29 4.52 -28.51 -23.03
C ALA A 29 5.21 -28.48 -21.65
N VAL A 30 4.41 -28.49 -20.57
CA VAL A 30 4.92 -28.43 -19.18
C VAL A 30 5.90 -29.57 -18.85
N ALA A 31 5.74 -30.70 -19.54
CA ALA A 31 6.59 -31.87 -19.48
C ALA A 31 6.68 -32.54 -20.85
N GLY A 32 7.62 -33.46 -21.01
CA GLY A 32 7.83 -34.22 -22.24
C GLY A 32 9.10 -33.84 -22.99
N LEU A 33 9.43 -34.65 -23.99
CA LEU A 33 10.60 -34.50 -24.86
C LEU A 33 10.30 -33.47 -25.95
N ALA A 34 11.20 -32.50 -26.09
CA ALA A 34 11.33 -31.69 -27.30
C ALA A 34 12.51 -32.23 -28.13
N SER A 35 12.47 -32.06 -29.46
CA SER A 35 13.50 -32.55 -30.37
C SER A 35 14.84 -31.81 -30.22
N ASN A 36 14.79 -30.59 -29.70
CA ASN A 36 15.95 -29.75 -29.41
C ASN A 36 15.62 -28.67 -28.36
N GLY A 37 16.62 -27.84 -28.05
CA GLY A 37 16.45 -26.64 -27.23
C GLY A 37 16.96 -26.80 -25.80
N GLU A 38 16.45 -25.97 -24.88
CA GLU A 38 16.87 -25.94 -23.47
C GLU A 38 15.68 -25.78 -22.50
N VAL A 39 15.94 -26.16 -21.25
CA VAL A 39 15.03 -25.98 -20.12
C VAL A 39 15.80 -25.27 -19.00
N GLU A 40 15.28 -24.16 -18.52
CA GLU A 40 15.80 -23.46 -17.35
C GLU A 40 14.76 -23.46 -16.24
N ASP A 41 15.19 -23.87 -15.05
CA ASP A 41 14.39 -23.89 -13.83
C ASP A 41 14.96 -22.86 -12.85
N TYR A 42 14.09 -21.99 -12.32
CA TYR A 42 14.48 -20.93 -11.40
C TYR A 42 13.63 -20.96 -10.14
N VAL A 43 14.24 -20.65 -9.00
CA VAL A 43 13.49 -20.23 -7.81
C VAL A 43 13.04 -18.79 -8.05
N VAL A 44 11.77 -18.51 -7.80
CA VAL A 44 11.19 -17.17 -7.86
C VAL A 44 10.38 -16.93 -6.61
N ASP A 45 10.40 -15.71 -6.08
CA ASP A 45 9.59 -15.37 -4.91
C ASP A 45 8.27 -14.74 -5.35
N VAL A 46 7.18 -15.27 -4.81
CA VAL A 46 5.88 -14.61 -4.88
C VAL A 46 5.82 -13.62 -3.73
N ARG A 47 5.49 -12.37 -4.04
CA ARG A 47 5.20 -11.33 -3.06
C ARG A 47 3.71 -11.03 -3.09
N ARG A 48 3.13 -10.84 -1.90
CA ARG A 48 1.88 -10.12 -1.74
C ARG A 48 2.27 -8.69 -1.42
N ILE A 49 1.75 -7.77 -2.22
CA ILE A 49 2.04 -6.36 -2.09
C ILE A 49 0.70 -5.71 -1.80
N ASP A 50 0.74 -4.83 -0.83
CA ASP A 50 -0.31 -3.92 -0.43
C ASP A 50 -0.02 -2.54 -1.03
N LEU A 51 -1.03 -1.93 -1.63
CA LEU A 51 -0.98 -0.69 -2.40
C LEU A 51 -2.07 0.26 -1.91
N GLY A 52 -2.08 1.46 -2.48
CA GLY A 52 -3.12 2.44 -2.15
C GLY A 52 -4.18 2.56 -3.25
N ASP A 53 -5.09 3.48 -3.02
CA ASP A 53 -6.31 3.64 -3.78
C ASP A 53 -6.72 5.13 -3.96
N LEU A 54 -5.90 6.08 -3.46
CA LEU A 54 -6.13 7.51 -3.73
C LEU A 54 -6.20 7.82 -5.24
N PRO A 55 -6.86 8.91 -5.64
CA PRO A 55 -6.97 9.28 -7.06
C PRO A 55 -5.60 9.36 -7.76
N ASP A 56 -5.50 8.74 -8.93
CA ASP A 56 -4.34 8.84 -9.83
C ASP A 56 -4.87 9.05 -11.25
N THR A 57 -4.74 10.28 -11.73
CA THR A 57 -5.28 10.74 -13.02
C THR A 57 -4.19 10.86 -14.09
N GLY A 58 -2.91 10.69 -13.73
CA GLY A 58 -1.77 10.78 -14.63
C GLY A 58 -0.46 10.94 -13.87
N ALA A 59 0.66 10.96 -14.61
CA ALA A 59 1.98 10.96 -14.00
C ALA A 59 2.28 12.20 -13.14
N GLY A 60 2.86 11.96 -11.96
CA GLY A 60 3.24 12.96 -10.97
C GLY A 60 2.12 13.29 -9.99
N SER A 61 2.29 14.37 -9.22
CA SER A 61 1.29 14.83 -8.26
C SER A 61 0.60 16.12 -8.71
N GLY A 62 -0.55 16.42 -8.13
CA GLY A 62 -1.31 17.66 -8.36
C GLY A 62 -2.77 17.50 -7.95
N SER A 63 -3.51 18.59 -7.83
CA SER A 63 -4.85 18.56 -7.22
C SER A 63 -5.74 17.44 -7.79
N GLY A 64 -6.12 16.47 -6.94
CA GLY A 64 -6.86 15.27 -7.33
C GLY A 64 -6.00 14.15 -7.97
N ASN A 65 -4.70 14.12 -7.72
CA ASN A 65 -3.72 13.19 -8.29
C ASN A 65 -2.58 12.91 -7.29
N TYR A 66 -2.55 11.71 -6.70
CA TYR A 66 -1.75 11.37 -5.51
C TYR A 66 -0.76 10.22 -5.74
N GLN A 67 -0.39 9.94 -6.99
CA GLN A 67 0.60 8.92 -7.37
C GLN A 67 0.30 7.57 -6.70
N THR A 68 -0.70 6.86 -7.18
CA THR A 68 -1.19 5.62 -6.55
C THR A 68 -0.78 4.39 -7.35
N LEU A 69 -0.73 4.50 -8.67
CA LEU A 69 -0.32 3.41 -9.55
C LEU A 69 1.18 3.11 -9.39
N ILE A 70 1.58 1.85 -9.51
CA ILE A 70 2.98 1.42 -9.50
C ILE A 70 3.77 2.15 -10.58
N ALA A 71 3.16 2.35 -11.75
CA ALA A 71 3.77 3.03 -12.88
C ALA A 71 4.11 4.51 -12.60
N ASP A 72 3.44 5.12 -11.62
CA ASP A 72 3.69 6.49 -11.15
C ASP A 72 4.44 6.52 -9.80
N GLY A 73 5.01 5.39 -9.39
CA GLY A 73 5.77 5.28 -8.15
C GLY A 73 4.92 5.27 -6.89
N GLY A 74 3.68 4.77 -6.97
CA GLY A 74 2.79 4.68 -5.83
C GLY A 74 3.29 3.81 -4.67
N PRO A 75 2.63 3.93 -3.50
CA PRO A 75 3.03 3.24 -2.29
C PRO A 75 2.88 1.73 -2.48
N GLN A 76 3.87 0.99 -2.00
CA GLN A 76 3.90 -0.46 -2.10
C GLN A 76 4.51 -0.99 -0.82
N HIS A 77 3.91 -2.02 -0.21
CA HIS A 77 4.50 -2.72 0.92
C HIS A 77 4.34 -4.22 0.77
N ASP A 78 5.40 -4.97 1.06
CA ASP A 78 5.23 -6.42 1.17
C ASP A 78 4.42 -6.78 2.40
N ILE A 79 3.38 -7.59 2.23
CA ILE A 79 2.64 -8.06 3.39
C ILE A 79 3.43 -9.14 4.13
N VAL A 80 3.65 -8.90 5.42
CA VAL A 80 4.32 -9.82 6.33
C VAL A 80 3.41 -10.20 7.50
N PRO A 81 3.48 -11.45 8.01
CA PRO A 81 2.64 -11.87 9.13
C PRO A 81 2.83 -10.99 10.37
N GLY A 82 1.73 -10.48 10.91
CA GLY A 82 1.71 -9.75 12.18
C GLY A 82 2.11 -8.29 12.11
N LEU A 83 2.07 -7.68 10.93
CA LEU A 83 2.23 -6.24 10.73
C LEU A 83 1.06 -5.74 9.88
N PHE A 84 0.11 -5.06 10.51
CA PHE A 84 -1.07 -4.52 9.82
C PHE A 84 -1.75 -3.43 10.67
N MET A 85 -2.49 -2.53 10.04
CA MET A 85 -3.43 -1.63 10.68
C MET A 85 -4.81 -2.32 10.76
N GLY A 86 -5.63 -1.92 11.74
CA GLY A 86 -6.96 -2.48 11.88
C GLY A 86 -7.02 -4.00 12.14
N ALA A 87 -7.84 -4.72 11.36
CA ALA A 87 -8.19 -6.13 11.58
C ALA A 87 -7.52 -7.11 10.61
N SER A 88 -7.29 -6.71 9.37
CA SER A 88 -6.68 -7.52 8.31
C SER A 88 -5.83 -6.64 7.38
N VAL A 89 -5.12 -7.30 6.47
CA VAL A 89 -4.45 -6.66 5.34
C VAL A 89 -4.63 -7.56 4.13
N ASP A 90 -4.99 -6.98 2.99
CA ASP A 90 -5.31 -7.71 1.79
C ASP A 90 -4.12 -7.77 0.81
N ASN A 91 -4.27 -7.80 -0.51
CA ASN A 91 -3.17 -7.58 -1.45
C ASN A 91 -3.74 -7.28 -2.85
N GLU A 92 -3.05 -6.41 -3.58
CA GLU A 92 -3.47 -5.99 -4.92
C GLU A 92 -2.40 -6.36 -5.97
N ALA A 93 -2.72 -6.10 -7.24
CA ALA A 93 -1.79 -6.29 -8.36
C ALA A 93 -1.15 -4.96 -8.81
N ASP A 94 -1.85 -3.86 -8.57
CA ASP A 94 -1.50 -2.46 -8.81
C ASP A 94 -2.42 -1.62 -7.90
N GLY A 95 -2.16 -0.32 -7.76
CA GLY A 95 -3.04 0.56 -7.00
C GLY A 95 -4.45 0.62 -7.61
N GLN A 96 -5.46 0.89 -6.78
CA GLN A 96 -6.87 0.95 -7.20
C GLN A 96 -7.43 2.38 -7.14
N PRO A 97 -6.90 3.34 -7.93
CA PRO A 97 -7.25 4.75 -7.77
C PRO A 97 -8.76 5.00 -7.94
N SER A 98 -9.35 5.62 -6.93
CA SER A 98 -10.76 5.97 -6.86
C SER A 98 -10.93 7.40 -6.34
N VAL A 99 -12.09 8.03 -6.61
CA VAL A 99 -12.37 9.39 -6.09
C VAL A 99 -12.80 9.37 -4.63
N ASN A 100 -13.25 8.21 -4.13
CA ASN A 100 -13.75 8.10 -2.76
C ASN A 100 -12.74 7.44 -1.82
N ALA A 101 -11.56 7.05 -2.31
CA ALA A 101 -10.67 6.13 -1.61
C ALA A 101 -11.44 4.85 -1.19
N ASP A 102 -12.14 4.23 -2.16
CA ASP A 102 -12.93 2.99 -2.02
C ASP A 102 -12.65 1.93 -3.12
N GLY A 103 -11.50 2.01 -3.79
CA GLY A 103 -11.22 1.29 -5.03
C GLY A 103 -10.86 -0.19 -4.83
N ASP A 104 -10.20 -0.50 -3.73
CA ASP A 104 -9.80 -1.83 -3.27
C ASP A 104 -10.76 -2.46 -2.27
N ASP A 105 -11.75 -1.74 -1.72
CA ASP A 105 -12.77 -2.28 -0.79
C ASP A 105 -13.48 -3.54 -1.33
N ALA A 106 -13.63 -3.60 -2.66
CA ALA A 106 -14.28 -4.70 -3.36
C ALA A 106 -13.30 -5.79 -3.85
N ILE A 107 -11.99 -5.58 -3.68
CA ILE A 107 -10.90 -6.34 -4.28
C ILE A 107 -10.07 -7.19 -3.30
N GLY A 108 -10.30 -7.21 -1.98
CA GLY A 108 -9.62 -8.25 -1.18
C GLY A 108 -10.24 -8.58 0.17
N THR A 109 -11.58 -8.63 0.23
CA THR A 109 -12.40 -9.03 1.39
C THR A 109 -11.72 -9.89 2.50
N PRO A 110 -11.75 -9.45 3.76
CA PRO A 110 -12.36 -8.19 4.24
C PRO A 110 -11.54 -6.96 3.84
N ASP A 111 -12.26 -5.90 3.48
CA ASP A 111 -11.83 -4.49 3.44
C ASP A 111 -10.85 -4.20 4.59
N ASP A 112 -9.62 -3.80 4.25
CA ASP A 112 -8.55 -3.56 5.21
C ASP A 112 -8.35 -2.09 5.57
N GLU A 113 -9.14 -1.18 5.01
CA GLU A 113 -9.24 0.23 5.34
C GLU A 113 -9.94 0.46 6.71
N ASP A 114 -9.64 -0.36 7.72
CA ASP A 114 -10.30 -0.37 9.02
C ASP A 114 -9.40 0.01 10.22
N GLY A 115 -8.16 0.42 9.95
CA GLY A 115 -7.19 0.88 10.94
C GLY A 115 -7.41 2.30 11.44
N VAL A 116 -7.91 3.22 10.61
CA VAL A 116 -8.11 4.62 11.00
C VAL A 116 -9.48 4.87 11.62
N ASN A 117 -9.51 5.67 12.69
CA ASN A 117 -10.77 6.18 13.23
C ASN A 117 -11.35 7.26 12.32
N LEU A 118 -12.31 6.90 11.47
CA LEU A 118 -12.94 7.81 10.51
C LEU A 118 -13.54 9.09 11.12
N THR A 119 -13.97 9.05 12.39
CA THR A 119 -14.49 10.28 13.06
C THR A 119 -13.40 11.33 13.31
N ASP A 120 -12.12 10.92 13.29
CA ASP A 120 -10.99 11.85 13.36
C ASP A 120 -10.68 12.49 11.99
N LEU A 121 -11.28 11.99 10.90
CA LEU A 121 -11.13 12.50 9.52
C LEU A 121 -12.37 13.25 9.00
N ASP A 122 -13.52 13.18 9.67
CA ASP A 122 -14.80 13.76 9.22
C ASP A 122 -15.07 15.21 9.67
N ASP A 123 -14.27 15.76 10.60
CA ASP A 123 -14.43 17.13 11.14
C ASP A 123 -13.06 17.74 11.42
N ILE A 124 -12.18 17.78 10.41
CA ILE A 124 -10.85 18.38 10.58
C ILE A 124 -11.00 19.92 10.60
N GLN A 125 -11.07 20.47 11.82
CA GLN A 125 -11.22 21.91 12.04
C GLN A 125 -9.89 22.67 12.04
N ALA A 126 -9.98 24.00 11.99
CA ALA A 126 -8.83 24.88 12.14
C ALA A 126 -8.10 24.64 13.48
N GLY A 127 -6.89 24.08 13.41
CA GLY A 127 -6.03 23.80 14.54
C GLY A 127 -5.34 22.43 14.41
N PRO A 128 -4.34 22.14 15.25
CA PRO A 128 -3.76 20.80 15.29
C PRO A 128 -4.85 19.76 15.59
N HIS A 129 -4.91 18.71 14.78
CA HIS A 129 -5.87 17.63 14.92
C HIS A 129 -5.15 16.30 15.16
N THR A 130 -5.82 15.37 15.83
CA THR A 130 -5.26 14.06 16.14
C THR A 130 -6.04 12.99 15.41
N VAL A 131 -5.35 12.17 14.63
CA VAL A 131 -5.90 10.98 13.98
C VAL A 131 -5.41 9.75 14.71
N ARG A 132 -6.34 8.89 15.11
CA ARG A 132 -6.04 7.65 15.83
C ARG A 132 -6.04 6.48 14.87
N VAL A 133 -4.91 5.78 14.83
CA VAL A 133 -4.71 4.60 13.98
C VAL A 133 -4.50 3.38 14.87
N THR A 134 -5.20 2.30 14.57
CA THR A 134 -5.11 1.04 15.30
C THR A 134 -4.15 0.13 14.56
N ALA A 135 -3.18 -0.47 15.24
CA ALA A 135 -2.20 -1.32 14.58
C ALA A 135 -1.74 -2.51 15.43
N THR A 136 -1.27 -3.53 14.71
CA THR A 136 -0.63 -4.74 15.24
C THR A 136 0.81 -4.83 14.72
N ASN A 137 1.75 -5.10 15.62
CA ASN A 137 3.13 -5.40 15.26
C ASN A 137 3.67 -6.52 16.17
N THR A 138 3.77 -7.72 15.62
CA THR A 138 4.36 -8.90 16.25
C THR A 138 5.54 -9.46 15.46
N THR A 139 6.18 -8.63 14.63
CA THR A 139 7.24 -9.03 13.69
C THR A 139 8.58 -9.37 14.36
N GLY A 140 8.75 -8.99 15.64
CA GLY A 140 10.03 -9.03 16.34
C GLY A 140 10.83 -7.73 16.22
N ASN A 141 10.47 -6.82 15.30
CA ASN A 141 11.12 -5.53 15.09
C ASN A 141 10.18 -4.38 15.47
N ALA A 142 10.74 -3.20 15.78
CA ALA A 142 9.92 -1.99 15.89
C ALA A 142 9.44 -1.58 14.50
N ALA A 143 8.20 -1.09 14.43
CA ALA A 143 7.60 -0.51 13.23
C ALA A 143 7.24 0.96 13.48
N ARG A 144 6.70 1.62 12.46
CA ARG A 144 6.19 2.98 12.54
C ARG A 144 5.00 3.14 11.62
N ILE A 145 4.01 3.90 12.08
CA ILE A 145 2.97 4.46 11.22
C ILE A 145 3.45 5.83 10.78
N CYS A 146 3.43 6.07 9.48
CA CYS A 146 3.57 7.36 8.84
C CYS A 146 2.19 7.74 8.28
N GLY A 147 1.64 8.87 8.69
CA GLY A 147 0.41 9.40 8.13
C GLY A 147 0.67 10.67 7.33
N PHE A 148 -0.10 10.85 6.27
CA PHE A 148 -0.03 11.97 5.34
C PHE A 148 -1.46 12.48 5.10
N ILE A 149 -1.70 13.78 5.21
CA ILE A 149 -2.99 14.41 4.95
C ILE A 149 -2.73 15.66 4.13
N ASP A 150 -3.33 15.76 2.95
CA ASP A 150 -3.26 16.95 2.11
C ASP A 150 -4.22 18.00 2.69
N LEU A 151 -3.71 18.89 3.54
CA LEU A 151 -4.50 19.86 4.30
C LEU A 151 -4.87 21.09 3.47
N ASN A 152 -4.24 21.26 2.31
CA ASN A 152 -4.48 22.38 1.41
C ASN A 152 -5.20 21.97 0.09
N ALA A 153 -5.36 20.67 -0.14
CA ALA A 153 -5.93 20.01 -1.31
C ALA A 153 -5.22 20.32 -2.65
N ASP A 154 -3.91 20.57 -2.61
CA ASP A 154 -3.11 20.87 -3.79
C ASP A 154 -2.57 19.63 -4.51
N GLY A 155 -2.82 18.45 -3.95
CA GLY A 155 -2.50 17.15 -4.51
C GLY A 155 -1.15 16.60 -4.10
N ASP A 156 -0.52 17.14 -3.07
CA ASP A 156 0.64 16.52 -2.44
C ASP A 156 0.55 16.55 -0.90
N PHE A 157 1.60 16.05 -0.25
CA PHE A 157 1.69 15.91 1.22
C PHE A 157 2.95 16.58 1.77
N SER A 158 3.47 17.57 1.04
CA SER A 158 4.80 18.12 1.26
C SER A 158 4.83 19.32 2.19
N ASP A 159 3.67 19.84 2.60
CA ASP A 159 3.59 21.02 3.44
C ASP A 159 3.80 20.73 4.93
N ALA A 160 4.08 21.83 5.65
CA ALA A 160 4.32 21.78 7.08
C ALA A 160 3.06 21.35 7.83
N GLY A 161 3.13 20.18 8.47
CA GLY A 161 2.03 19.64 9.28
C GLY A 161 1.16 18.62 8.55
N GLU A 162 1.41 18.35 7.27
CA GLU A 162 0.71 17.34 6.48
C GLU A 162 1.22 15.93 6.72
N SER A 163 2.38 15.78 7.35
CA SER A 163 2.92 14.47 7.72
C SER A 163 3.14 14.36 9.22
N ALA A 164 2.83 13.18 9.73
CA ALA A 164 3.06 12.80 11.12
C ALA A 164 3.55 11.35 11.19
N SER A 165 4.25 10.99 12.27
CA SER A 165 4.63 9.59 12.46
C SER A 165 4.74 9.20 13.92
N VAL A 166 4.50 7.92 14.20
CA VAL A 166 4.49 7.37 15.55
C VAL A 166 5.07 5.95 15.56
N PRO A 167 5.99 5.61 16.50
CA PRO A 167 6.54 4.27 16.57
C PRO A 167 5.48 3.27 17.05
N VAL A 168 5.50 2.08 16.46
CA VAL A 168 4.68 0.92 16.84
C VAL A 168 5.63 -0.16 17.37
N PRO A 169 5.80 -0.28 18.70
CA PRO A 169 6.72 -1.27 19.27
C PRO A 169 6.31 -2.71 18.94
N ASN A 170 7.29 -3.60 18.82
CA ASN A 170 7.03 -5.04 18.76
C ASN A 170 6.24 -5.50 19.99
N GLY A 171 5.29 -6.40 19.79
CA GLY A 171 4.35 -6.87 20.80
C GLY A 171 3.09 -6.01 20.92
N SER A 172 2.94 -4.97 20.09
CA SER A 172 1.67 -4.26 19.96
C SER A 172 0.65 -5.17 19.29
N SER A 173 -0.54 -5.28 19.88
CA SER A 173 -1.61 -6.13 19.37
C SER A 173 -2.90 -5.35 19.45
N ASN A 174 -3.39 -4.87 18.30
CA ASN A 174 -4.62 -4.09 18.21
C ASN A 174 -4.61 -2.88 19.18
N LEU A 175 -3.52 -2.09 19.14
CA LEU A 175 -3.34 -0.90 19.98
C LEU A 175 -3.52 0.37 19.15
N GLN A 176 -4.00 1.43 19.81
CA GLN A 176 -4.24 2.71 19.17
C GLN A 176 -3.04 3.66 19.33
N PHE A 177 -2.66 4.31 18.24
CA PHE A 177 -1.54 5.22 18.13
C PHE A 177 -2.03 6.58 17.60
N PRO A 178 -1.85 7.68 18.35
CA PRO A 178 -2.25 9.02 17.91
C PRO A 178 -1.17 9.65 17.03
N LEU A 179 -1.56 10.13 15.85
CA LEU A 179 -0.77 11.00 14.99
C LEU A 179 -1.33 12.43 15.10
N VAL A 180 -0.45 13.41 15.24
CA VAL A 180 -0.84 14.83 15.38
C VAL A 180 -0.38 15.58 14.16
N PHE A 181 -1.34 16.18 13.47
CA PHE A 181 -1.13 16.94 12.23
C PHE A 181 -1.33 18.44 12.46
N GLY A 182 -0.95 19.23 11.46
CA GLY A 182 -1.11 20.68 11.44
C GLY A 182 -2.57 21.15 11.29
N PRO A 183 -2.80 22.47 11.31
CA PRO A 183 -4.09 23.05 10.97
C PRO A 183 -4.37 22.95 9.47
N VAL A 184 -5.66 22.87 9.11
CA VAL A 184 -6.11 23.12 7.73
C VAL A 184 -5.85 24.58 7.37
N GLU A 185 -5.29 24.81 6.18
CA GLU A 185 -4.99 26.16 5.70
C GLU A 185 -6.27 26.96 5.38
N PRO A 186 -6.30 28.28 5.64
CA PRO A 186 -7.49 29.07 5.35
C PRO A 186 -7.85 29.08 3.86
N GLY A 187 -9.05 28.61 3.53
CA GLY A 187 -9.56 28.58 2.16
C GLY A 187 -9.34 27.26 1.42
N SER A 188 -8.79 26.24 2.10
CA SER A 188 -8.77 24.87 1.59
C SER A 188 -10.17 24.37 1.26
N PRO A 189 -10.32 23.47 0.26
CA PRO A 189 -11.55 22.74 0.01
C PRO A 189 -12.06 21.99 1.25
N LEU A 190 -13.36 21.68 1.24
CA LEU A 190 -14.05 20.93 2.31
C LEU A 190 -13.75 19.42 2.28
N SER A 191 -12.92 18.97 1.36
CA SER A 191 -12.57 17.56 1.25
C SER A 191 -11.19 17.42 0.64
N SER A 192 -10.43 16.49 1.17
CA SER A 192 -9.11 16.11 0.66
C SER A 192 -8.88 14.63 0.92
N TYR A 193 -7.62 14.20 0.95
CA TYR A 193 -7.25 12.81 1.11
C TYR A 193 -6.18 12.61 2.16
N ALA A 194 -6.16 11.41 2.72
CA ALA A 194 -5.15 10.94 3.64
C ALA A 194 -4.59 9.60 3.18
N ARG A 195 -3.33 9.35 3.52
CA ARG A 195 -2.63 8.08 3.34
C ARG A 195 -1.91 7.71 4.63
N PHE A 196 -2.10 6.50 5.09
CA PHE A 196 -1.42 5.93 6.25
C PHE A 196 -0.57 4.76 5.79
N ARG A 197 0.64 4.66 6.33
CA ARG A 197 1.61 3.63 5.96
C ARG A 197 2.22 3.05 7.21
N LEU A 198 2.08 1.75 7.41
CA LEU A 198 2.74 1.01 8.49
C LEU A 198 3.93 0.24 7.91
N SER A 199 5.12 0.35 8.49
CA SER A 199 6.29 -0.44 8.05
C SER A 199 7.34 -0.63 9.15
N THR A 200 8.16 -1.68 9.06
CA THR A 200 9.39 -1.81 9.86
C THR A 200 10.57 -1.03 9.28
N ALA A 201 10.38 -0.38 8.13
CA ALA A 201 11.43 0.36 7.46
C ALA A 201 12.02 1.50 8.31
N SER A 202 13.35 1.66 8.20
CA SER A 202 14.11 2.73 8.87
C SER A 202 14.33 3.96 7.98
N THR A 203 13.86 3.92 6.73
CA THR A 203 13.85 5.05 5.77
C THR A 203 12.99 6.20 6.31
N PRO A 204 13.21 7.46 5.89
CA PRO A 204 12.27 8.53 6.20
C PRO A 204 10.86 8.24 5.66
N CYS A 205 9.82 8.70 6.37
CA CYS A 205 8.45 8.57 5.89
C CYS A 205 8.30 9.19 4.49
N SER A 206 7.67 8.48 3.58
CA SER A 206 7.33 8.93 2.22
C SER A 206 5.88 8.53 1.91
N PRO A 207 5.06 9.39 1.25
CA PRO A 207 3.71 9.01 0.84
C PRO A 207 3.69 8.11 -0.41
N ALA A 208 4.83 7.95 -1.07
CA ALA A 208 4.99 7.21 -2.31
C ALA A 208 6.17 6.23 -2.24
N GLY A 209 6.30 5.36 -3.23
CA GLY A 209 7.38 4.41 -3.40
C GLY A 209 7.26 3.16 -2.52
N ALA A 210 8.05 2.15 -2.84
CA ALA A 210 8.05 0.88 -2.14
C ALA A 210 8.77 0.95 -0.79
N GLU A 211 8.15 0.36 0.22
CA GLU A 211 8.73 0.07 1.53
C GLU A 211 8.93 -1.45 1.69
N ALA A 212 9.76 -1.83 2.67
CA ALA A 212 10.21 -3.21 2.82
C ALA A 212 9.08 -4.18 3.18
N ASP A 213 8.12 -3.72 3.98
CA ASP A 213 6.98 -4.49 4.48
C ASP A 213 5.90 -3.60 5.06
N GLY A 214 4.72 -4.17 5.28
CA GLY A 214 3.59 -3.57 6.00
C GLY A 214 2.41 -3.31 5.09
N GLU A 215 1.84 -2.11 5.20
CA GLU A 215 0.50 -1.79 4.71
C GLU A 215 0.35 -0.30 4.39
N VAL A 216 -0.58 0.01 3.49
CA VAL A 216 -1.11 1.31 3.07
C VAL A 216 -2.61 1.30 3.35
N GLU A 217 -3.12 2.34 3.97
CA GLU A 217 -4.56 2.61 3.99
C GLU A 217 -4.79 4.04 3.50
N ASP A 218 -5.76 4.23 2.63
CA ASP A 218 -6.07 5.51 1.99
C ASP A 218 -7.50 5.94 2.36
N TYR A 219 -7.74 7.25 2.52
CA TYR A 219 -9.03 7.76 3.00
C TYR A 219 -9.40 9.12 2.42
N VAL A 220 -10.70 9.37 2.30
CA VAL A 220 -11.24 10.73 2.14
C VAL A 220 -11.30 11.45 3.49
N VAL A 221 -10.89 12.71 3.48
CA VAL A 221 -10.92 13.64 4.61
C VAL A 221 -12.01 14.69 4.38
N ARG A 222 -12.73 15.10 5.44
CA ARG A 222 -13.85 16.05 5.39
C ARG A 222 -13.82 17.09 6.52
#